data_AF-A0A9D3SH57-F1
#
_entry.id   AF-A0A9D3SH57-F1
#
_cell.length_a   1.000
_cell.length_b   1.000
_cell.length_c   1.000
_cell.angle_alpha   90.00
_cell.angle_beta   90.00
_cell.angle_gamma   90.00
#
_symmetry.space_group_name_H-M   'P 1'
#
loop_
_entity.id
_entity.type
_entity.pdbx_description
1 polymer ?
#
loop_
_entity_poly.entity_id
_entity_poly.type
_entity_poly.pdbx_seq_one_letter_code
_entity_poly.pdbx_strand_id
1 'polypeptide(L)'
;MTLLVGGAIIGTWLYVHEEKQQKLQMQRIEQLRKVAIGQGDFCLLDHTGQRRTKKDFLGQWVLLYFGFTHCPDICPDELEKMSSVVKLLDESNLPTMQPLFITVDPERDDVAAMAKYIRDFHPRLIGLTGTPEEYREIS
;
A
#
# COMPACT_ATOMS: atom_id res chain seq x y z
N MET A 1 48.91 -5.01 -32.73
CA MET A 1 49.06 -4.48 -31.35
C MET A 1 47.93 -3.54 -30.95
N THR A 2 47.55 -2.54 -31.75
CA THR A 2 46.51 -1.55 -31.41
C THR A 2 45.09 -2.12 -31.24
N LEU A 3 44.68 -3.08 -32.07
CA LEU A 3 43.33 -3.70 -31.99
C LEU A 3 43.10 -4.50 -30.69
N LEU A 4 44.14 -5.17 -30.18
CA LEU A 4 44.05 -5.94 -28.93
C LEU A 4 43.90 -5.03 -27.71
N VAL A 5 44.61 -3.90 -27.71
CA VAL A 5 44.52 -2.91 -26.64
C VAL A 5 43.15 -2.24 -26.63
N GLY A 6 42.60 -1.88 -27.79
CA GLY A 6 41.25 -1.31 -27.91
C GLY A 6 40.15 -2.25 -27.41
N GLY A 7 40.22 -3.54 -27.76
CA GLY A 7 39.27 -4.55 -27.30
C GLY A 7 39.30 -4.77 -25.79
N ALA A 8 40.49 -4.79 -25.18
CA ALA A 8 40.64 -4.94 -23.73
C ALA A 8 40.09 -3.73 -22.95
N ILE A 9 40.29 -2.51 -23.46
CA ILE A 9 39.75 -1.28 -22.86
C ILE A 9 38.22 -1.27 -22.93
N ILE A 10 37.64 -1.59 -24.10
CA ILE A 10 36.18 -1.64 -24.27
C ILE A 10 35.57 -2.74 -23.39
N GLY A 11 36.17 -3.94 -23.34
CA GLY A 11 35.71 -5.04 -22.49
C GLY A 11 35.73 -4.67 -21.01
N THR A 12 36.80 -4.03 -20.54
CA THR A 12 36.91 -3.57 -19.15
C THR A 12 35.90 -2.44 -18.86
N TRP A 13 35.71 -1.51 -19.80
CA TRP A 13 34.74 -0.43 -19.67
C TRP A 13 33.30 -0.95 -19.60
N LEU A 14 32.93 -1.91 -20.47
CA LEU A 14 31.61 -2.55 -20.44
C LEU A 14 31.39 -3.31 -19.13
N TYR A 15 32.38 -4.09 -18.68
CA TYR A 15 32.33 -4.81 -17.40
C TYR A 15 32.13 -3.86 -16.22
N VAL A 16 32.93 -2.79 -16.13
CA VAL A 16 32.82 -1.77 -15.06
C VAL A 16 31.50 -1.02 -15.14
N HIS A 17 31.02 -0.73 -16.36
CA HIS A 17 29.74 -0.05 -16.55
C HIS A 17 28.58 -0.92 -16.06
N GLU A 18 28.57 -2.21 -16.40
CA GLU A 18 27.54 -3.17 -15.99
C GLU A 18 27.50 -3.34 -14.46
N GLU A 19 28.66 -3.52 -13.80
CA GLU A 19 28.74 -3.58 -12.34
C GLU A 19 28.23 -2.31 -11.65
N LYS A 20 28.54 -1.14 -12.22
CA LYS A 20 28.09 0.14 -11.65
C LYS A 20 26.57 0.30 -11.80
N GLN A 21 26.01 -0.14 -12.92
CA GLN A 21 24.56 -0.14 -13.13
C GLN A 21 23.84 -1.08 -12.16
N GLN A 22 24.39 -2.28 -11.92
CA GLN A 22 23.84 -3.22 -10.93
C GLN A 22 23.87 -2.63 -9.52
N LYS A 23 24.98 -2.00 -9.10
CA LYS A 23 25.08 -1.32 -7.80
C LYS A 23 24.07 -0.18 -7.66
N LEU A 24 23.89 0.63 -8.70
CA LEU A 24 22.89 1.69 -8.74
C LEU A 24 21.47 1.15 -8.65
N GLN A 25 21.14 0.08 -9.38
CA GLN A 25 19.84 -0.58 -9.31
C GLN A 25 19.56 -1.10 -7.90
N MET A 26 20.54 -1.77 -7.26
CA MET A 26 20.41 -2.27 -5.90
C MET A 26 20.20 -1.15 -4.88
N GLN A 27 20.97 -0.06 -4.98
CA GLN A 27 20.77 1.13 -4.14
C GLN A 27 19.38 1.71 -4.31
N ARG A 28 18.86 1.76 -5.54
CA ARG A 28 17.53 2.26 -5.85
C ARG A 28 16.44 1.38 -5.25
N ILE A 29 16.58 0.05 -5.36
CA ILE A 29 15.68 -0.92 -4.73
C ILE A 29 15.69 -0.79 -3.20
N GLU A 30 16.86 -0.59 -2.59
CA GLU A 30 17.00 -0.41 -1.15
C GLU A 30 16.37 0.92 -0.67
N GLN A 31 16.56 2.00 -1.43
CA GLN A 31 15.90 3.28 -1.17
C GLN A 31 14.38 3.14 -1.26
N LEU A 32 13.87 2.45 -2.29
CA LEU A 32 12.44 2.17 -2.42
C LEU A 32 11.92 1.31 -1.25
N ARG A 33 12.69 0.34 -0.78
CA ARG A 33 12.34 -0.46 0.41
C ARG A 33 12.23 0.38 1.67
N LYS A 34 13.14 1.33 1.89
CA LYS A 34 13.08 2.25 3.04
C LYS A 34 11.87 3.19 3.02
N VAL A 35 11.34 3.48 1.83
CA VAL A 35 10.20 4.40 1.64
C VAL A 35 8.88 3.63 1.50
N ALA A 36 8.91 2.29 1.49
CA ALA A 36 7.73 1.46 1.24
C ALA A 36 6.75 1.49 2.43
N ILE A 37 5.77 2.37 2.32
CA ILE A 37 4.58 2.41 3.18
C ILE A 37 3.89 1.03 3.10
N GLY A 38 3.53 0.45 4.25
CA GLY A 38 2.90 -0.87 4.35
C GLY A 38 3.85 -2.05 4.60
N GLN A 39 5.14 -1.81 4.87
CA GLN A 39 6.05 -2.86 5.32
C GLN A 39 5.85 -3.28 6.78
N GLY A 40 5.34 -2.38 7.64
CA GLY A 40 4.95 -2.70 9.02
C GLY A 40 3.89 -3.79 9.07
N ASP A 41 3.96 -4.62 10.11
CA ASP A 41 2.81 -5.42 10.51
C ASP A 41 1.80 -4.49 11.19
N PHE A 42 0.52 -4.80 11.05
CA PHE A 42 -0.53 -4.10 11.79
C PHE A 42 -1.46 -5.11 12.43
N CYS A 43 -2.08 -4.71 13.53
CA CYS A 43 -3.06 -5.48 14.26
C CYS A 43 -4.17 -4.53 14.73
N LEU A 44 -5.15 -4.33 13.86
CA LEU A 44 -6.24 -3.37 14.02
C LEU A 44 -7.58 -4.08 14.21
N LEU A 45 -8.60 -3.35 14.63
CA LEU A 45 -9.99 -3.79 14.63
C LEU A 45 -10.66 -3.35 13.32
N ASP A 46 -11.41 -4.24 12.70
CA ASP A 46 -12.32 -3.84 11.64
C ASP A 46 -13.62 -3.24 12.19
N HIS A 47 -14.39 -2.63 11.30
CA HIS A 47 -15.71 -2.07 11.56
C HIS A 47 -16.76 -3.07 12.11
N THR A 48 -16.46 -4.36 12.17
CA THR A 48 -17.30 -5.38 12.84
C THR A 48 -16.80 -5.74 14.23
N GLY A 49 -15.68 -5.16 14.67
CA GLY A 49 -14.99 -5.46 15.92
C GLY A 49 -14.07 -6.67 15.84
N GLN A 50 -13.83 -7.23 14.65
CA GLN A 50 -12.91 -8.35 14.48
C GLN A 50 -11.47 -7.84 14.32
N ARG A 51 -10.54 -8.51 14.98
CA ARG A 51 -9.11 -8.20 14.85
C ARG A 51 -8.59 -8.65 13.49
N ARG A 52 -7.95 -7.74 12.76
CA ARG A 52 -7.36 -7.92 11.44
C ARG A 52 -5.88 -7.57 11.46
N THR A 53 -5.13 -8.35 10.71
CA THR A 53 -3.69 -8.22 10.55
C THR A 53 -3.32 -8.19 9.08
N LYS A 54 -2.09 -7.77 8.78
CA LYS A 54 -1.54 -7.84 7.43
C LYS A 54 -1.65 -9.24 6.80
N LYS A 55 -1.57 -10.30 7.61
CA LYS A 55 -1.63 -11.69 7.14
C LYS A 55 -2.99 -12.05 6.54
N ASP A 56 -4.06 -11.41 7.01
CA ASP A 56 -5.43 -11.68 6.54
C ASP A 56 -5.67 -11.23 5.10
N PHE A 57 -4.79 -10.37 4.57
CA PHE A 57 -4.91 -9.80 3.22
C PHE A 57 -3.83 -10.29 2.25
N LEU A 58 -3.02 -11.28 2.65
CA LEU A 58 -1.98 -11.84 1.79
C LEU A 58 -2.58 -12.62 0.62
N GLY A 59 -1.96 -12.47 -0.56
CA GLY A 59 -2.42 -13.15 -1.78
C GLY A 59 -3.58 -12.44 -2.50
N GLN A 60 -4.03 -11.29 -1.98
CA GLN A 60 -5.04 -10.44 -2.60
C GLN A 60 -4.43 -9.10 -2.98
N TRP A 61 -5.01 -8.44 -3.98
CA TRP A 61 -4.67 -7.05 -4.27
C TRP A 61 -5.35 -6.19 -3.22
N VAL A 62 -4.59 -5.34 -2.54
CA VAL A 62 -5.13 -4.48 -1.48
C VAL A 62 -5.02 -3.03 -1.91
N LEU A 63 -6.12 -2.30 -1.86
CA LEU A 63 -6.14 -0.86 -2.10
C LEU A 63 -6.34 -0.15 -0.76
N LEU A 64 -5.26 0.42 -0.25
CA LEU A 64 -5.23 1.12 1.04
C LEU A 64 -5.56 2.61 0.84
N TYR A 65 -6.42 3.14 1.70
CA TYR A 65 -6.64 4.57 1.85
C TYR A 65 -6.60 4.97 3.32
N PHE A 66 -5.82 6.00 3.62
CA PHE A 66 -5.72 6.58 4.96
C PHE A 66 -6.55 7.86 5.02
N GLY A 67 -7.48 7.92 5.97
CA GLY A 67 -8.39 9.06 6.11
C GLY A 67 -9.01 9.11 7.49
N PHE A 68 -10.10 9.84 7.69
CA PHE A 68 -10.87 9.83 8.93
C PHE A 68 -12.33 10.14 8.61
N THR A 69 -13.27 9.68 9.44
CA THR A 69 -14.71 9.71 9.11
C THR A 69 -15.30 11.12 9.09
N HIS A 70 -14.65 12.08 9.75
CA HIS A 70 -15.08 13.48 9.85
C HIS A 70 -14.42 14.41 8.83
N CYS A 71 -13.79 13.89 7.78
CA CYS A 71 -13.18 14.73 6.75
C CYS A 71 -14.29 15.43 5.94
N PRO A 72 -14.32 16.77 5.92
CA PRO A 72 -15.52 17.50 5.48
C PRO A 72 -15.87 17.33 4.00
N ASP A 73 -14.89 17.06 3.12
CA ASP A 73 -15.16 17.03 1.66
C ASP A 73 -14.38 15.95 0.89
N ILE A 74 -13.08 15.76 1.14
CA ILE A 74 -12.22 14.96 0.25
C ILE A 74 -12.37 13.44 0.45
N CYS A 75 -12.55 12.97 1.70
CA CYS A 75 -12.60 11.52 1.94
C CYS A 75 -13.83 10.83 1.33
N PRO A 76 -15.04 11.40 1.38
CA PRO A 76 -16.20 10.79 0.71
C PRO A 76 -15.99 10.65 -0.80
N ASP A 77 -15.52 11.72 -1.46
CA ASP A 77 -15.25 11.72 -2.90
C ASP A 77 -14.22 10.64 -3.31
N GLU A 78 -13.14 10.49 -2.53
CA GLU A 78 -12.12 9.49 -2.81
C GLU A 78 -12.61 8.05 -2.55
N LEU A 79 -13.48 7.84 -1.56
CA LEU A 79 -14.08 6.54 -1.32
C LEU A 79 -15.11 6.15 -2.37
N GLU A 80 -15.85 7.10 -2.94
CA GLU A 80 -16.72 6.87 -4.09
C GLU A 80 -15.92 6.49 -5.35
N LYS A 81 -14.81 7.20 -5.61
CA LYS A 81 -13.89 6.86 -6.70
C LYS A 81 -13.31 5.48 -6.50
N MET A 82 -12.83 5.17 -5.30
CA MET A 82 -12.32 3.84 -4.95
C MET A 82 -13.37 2.76 -5.22
N SER A 83 -14.60 2.97 -4.75
CA SER A 83 -15.72 2.06 -4.98
C SER A 83 -15.98 1.83 -6.46
N SER A 84 -15.85 2.88 -7.27
CA SER A 84 -16.02 2.82 -8.73
C SER A 84 -14.91 2.00 -9.40
N VAL A 85 -13.63 2.19 -9.03
CA VAL A 85 -12.55 1.37 -9.63
C VAL A 85 -12.67 -0.08 -9.18
N VAL A 86 -13.07 -0.34 -7.94
CA VAL A 86 -13.27 -1.70 -7.43
C VAL A 86 -14.36 -2.41 -8.23
N LYS A 87 -15.49 -1.75 -8.53
CA LYS A 87 -16.56 -2.30 -9.38
C LYS A 87 -16.07 -2.58 -10.81
N LEU A 88 -15.33 -1.65 -11.41
CA LEU A 88 -14.76 -1.82 -12.75
C LEU A 88 -13.79 -3.01 -12.81
N LEU A 89 -12.99 -3.22 -11.76
CA LEU A 89 -12.07 -4.35 -11.67
C LEU A 89 -12.80 -5.68 -11.45
N ASP A 90 -13.90 -5.68 -10.69
CA ASP A 90 -14.73 -6.89 -10.49
C ASP A 90 -15.38 -7.37 -11.79
N GLU A 91 -15.65 -6.46 -12.74
CA GLU A 91 -16.16 -6.80 -14.08
C GLU A 91 -15.05 -7.30 -15.04
N SER A 92 -13.78 -7.19 -14.64
CA SER A 92 -12.63 -7.60 -15.43
C SER A 92 -12.14 -8.99 -15.06
N ASN A 93 -11.30 -9.61 -15.92
CA ASN A 93 -10.62 -10.87 -15.61
C ASN A 93 -9.42 -10.72 -14.65
N LEU A 94 -9.30 -9.58 -13.94
CA LEU A 94 -8.22 -9.34 -12.99
C LEU A 94 -8.51 -9.96 -11.62
N PRO A 95 -7.48 -10.18 -10.79
CA PRO A 95 -7.67 -10.62 -9.42
C PRO A 95 -8.53 -9.64 -8.62
N THR A 96 -9.38 -10.17 -7.76
CA THR A 96 -10.22 -9.36 -6.87
C THR A 96 -9.38 -8.44 -6.00
N MET A 97 -9.75 -7.15 -5.99
CA MET A 97 -9.09 -6.13 -5.18
C MET A 97 -9.89 -5.87 -3.90
N GLN A 98 -9.24 -5.97 -2.74
CA GLN A 98 -9.79 -5.67 -1.43
C GLN A 98 -9.55 -4.20 -1.06
N PRO A 99 -10.58 -3.35 -1.03
CA PRO A 99 -10.45 -1.97 -0.56
C PRO A 99 -10.42 -1.92 0.97
N LEU A 100 -9.45 -1.18 1.52
CA LEU A 100 -9.25 -0.97 2.96
C LEU A 100 -9.19 0.53 3.26
N PHE A 101 -10.00 0.97 4.22
CA PHE A 101 -9.97 2.31 4.77
C PHE A 101 -9.37 2.25 6.17
N ILE A 102 -8.25 2.94 6.42
CA ILE A 102 -7.60 3.01 7.72
C ILE A 102 -7.78 4.41 8.28
N THR A 103 -8.38 4.54 9.47
CA THR A 103 -8.48 5.85 10.11
C THR A 103 -7.11 6.35 10.57
N VAL A 104 -6.88 7.66 10.50
CA VAL A 104 -5.74 8.34 11.12
C VAL A 104 -6.11 9.04 12.43
N ASP A 105 -7.40 9.02 12.82
CA ASP A 105 -7.94 9.62 14.05
C ASP A 105 -8.70 8.57 14.90
N PRO A 106 -7.97 7.59 15.48
CA PRO A 106 -8.59 6.50 16.26
C PRO A 106 -9.31 6.97 17.53
N GLU A 107 -9.04 8.19 18.02
CA GLU A 107 -9.73 8.74 19.20
C GLU A 107 -11.19 9.09 18.91
N ARG A 108 -11.51 9.42 17.64
CA ARG A 108 -12.86 9.81 17.21
C ARG A 108 -13.55 8.74 16.38
N ASP A 109 -12.77 7.98 15.62
CA ASP A 109 -13.27 6.99 14.68
C ASP A 109 -13.33 5.60 15.32
N ASP A 110 -14.27 5.40 16.24
CA ASP A 110 -14.50 4.08 16.85
C ASP A 110 -15.13 3.08 15.85
N VAL A 111 -15.25 1.81 16.27
CA VAL A 111 -15.80 0.73 15.43
C VAL A 111 -17.21 1.06 14.93
N ALA A 112 -18.05 1.69 15.75
CA ALA A 112 -19.43 2.00 15.39
C ALA A 112 -19.52 3.16 14.39
N ALA A 113 -18.72 4.21 14.60
CA ALA A 113 -18.57 5.33 13.68
C ALA A 113 -18.05 4.83 12.32
N MET A 114 -17.04 3.96 12.34
CA MET A 114 -16.49 3.34 11.15
C MET A 114 -17.52 2.52 10.38
N ALA A 115 -18.27 1.67 11.08
CA ALA A 115 -19.32 0.82 10.50
C ALA A 115 -20.50 1.62 9.92
N LYS A 116 -20.76 2.82 10.46
CA LYS A 116 -21.75 3.74 9.91
C LYS A 116 -21.19 4.40 8.65
N TYR A 117 -19.98 4.91 8.71
CA TYR A 117 -19.34 5.66 7.63
C TYR A 117 -19.14 4.80 6.38
N ILE A 118 -18.52 3.62 6.51
CA ILE A 118 -18.15 2.83 5.32
C ILE A 118 -19.34 2.19 4.59
N ARG A 119 -20.50 2.09 5.27
CA ARG A 119 -21.70 1.41 4.77
C ARG A 119 -22.24 2.01 3.48
N ASP A 120 -22.02 3.31 3.29
CA ASP A 120 -22.59 4.07 2.18
C ASP A 120 -21.76 3.94 0.89
N PHE A 121 -20.57 3.32 0.93
CA PHE A 121 -19.66 3.25 -0.21
C PHE A 121 -19.68 1.90 -0.96
N HIS A 122 -18.92 0.90 -0.51
CA HIS A 122 -18.79 -0.39 -1.18
C HIS A 122 -18.99 -1.56 -0.21
N PRO A 123 -19.74 -2.61 -0.57
CA PRO A 123 -20.03 -3.73 0.34
C PRO A 123 -18.79 -4.54 0.75
N ARG A 124 -17.72 -4.51 -0.05
CA ARG A 124 -16.42 -5.12 0.29
C ARG A 124 -15.44 -4.18 0.99
N LEU A 125 -15.81 -2.91 1.23
CA LEU A 125 -14.95 -1.98 1.95
C LEU A 125 -14.81 -2.42 3.41
N ILE A 126 -13.58 -2.56 3.87
CA ILE A 126 -13.28 -2.83 5.27
C ILE A 126 -12.66 -1.57 5.86
N GLY A 127 -13.38 -0.95 6.80
CA GLY A 127 -12.83 0.08 7.68
C GLY A 127 -12.04 -0.55 8.81
N LEU A 128 -10.85 -0.01 9.08
CA LEU A 128 -9.94 -0.41 10.13
C LEU A 128 -9.70 0.77 11.08
N THR A 129 -9.79 0.49 12.37
CA THR A 129 -9.52 1.39 13.49
C THR A 129 -8.80 0.62 14.60
N GLY A 130 -8.38 1.27 15.67
CA GLY A 130 -7.62 0.65 16.74
C GLY A 130 -7.35 1.64 17.86
N THR A 131 -6.55 1.25 18.84
CA THR A 131 -6.09 2.19 19.88
C THR A 131 -4.88 2.99 19.38
N PRO A 132 -4.62 4.20 19.92
CA PRO A 132 -3.43 4.98 19.57
C PRO A 132 -2.11 4.20 19.73
N GLU A 133 -2.06 3.23 20.64
CA GLU A 133 -0.93 2.32 20.82
C GLU A 133 -0.73 1.37 19.62
N GLU A 134 -1.81 0.85 19.04
CA GLU A 134 -1.78 -0.08 17.90
C GLU A 134 -1.29 0.62 16.61
N TYR A 135 -1.51 1.93 16.49
CA TYR A 135 -1.04 2.72 15.34
C TYR A 135 0.45 3.02 15.35
N ARG A 136 1.12 2.92 16.50
CA ARG A 136 2.58 3.14 16.61
C ARG A 136 3.42 2.11 15.87
N GLU A 137 2.84 0.95 15.55
CA GLU A 137 3.49 -0.13 14.80
C GLU A 137 3.28 -0.04 13.27
N ILE A 138 2.38 0.85 12.82
CA ILE A 138 1.99 0.99 11.41
C ILE A 138 2.93 1.95 10.65
N SER A 139 3.51 2.93 11.36
CA SER A 139 4.45 3.95 10.86
C SER A 139 5.91 3.52 10.95
#